data_AF-A0A1T4N2G9-F1
#
_entry.id   AF-A0A1T4N2G9-F1
#
_cell.length_a   1.000
_cell.length_b   1.000
_cell.length_c   1.000
_cell.angle_alpha   90.00
_cell.angle_beta   90.00
_cell.angle_gamma   90.00
#
_symmetry.space_group_name_H-M   'P 1'
#
loop_
_entity.id
_entity.type
_entity.pdbx_description
1 polymer ?
#
loop_
_entity_poly.entity_id
_entity_poly.type
_entity_poly.pdbx_seq_one_letter_code
_entity_poly.pdbx_strand_id
1 'polypeptide(L)' 'MSERLAVPPNITIVPLPAKCPELNPQENVWEFMRDNWLSNRVFACYDDIVDHCADAWNKLEDQPWRIMTLGLRDWAHGF' A
#
# COMPACT_ATOMS: atom_id res chain seq x y z
N MET A 1 16.57 5.12 14.35
CA MET A 1 16.56 4.30 13.13
C MET A 1 17.59 3.20 13.29
N SER A 2 17.34 1.99 12.76
CA SER A 2 18.34 0.92 12.85
C SER A 2 19.60 1.31 12.06
N GLU A 3 20.77 1.21 12.69
CA GLU A 3 22.06 1.50 12.04
C GLU A 3 22.42 0.50 10.93
N ARG A 4 21.65 -0.59 10.81
CA ARG A 4 21.86 -1.65 9.81
C ARG A 4 21.25 -1.32 8.45
N LEU A 5 20.33 -0.35 8.37
CA LEU A 5 19.68 0.00 7.11
C LEU A 5 20.56 0.97 6.33
N ALA A 6 21.25 0.49 5.30
CA ALA A 6 21.97 1.33 4.36
C ALA A 6 20.98 1.99 3.40
N VAL A 7 20.75 3.30 3.56
CA VAL A 7 19.84 4.07 2.71
C VAL A 7 20.64 4.70 1.55
N PRO A 8 20.25 4.45 0.29
CA PRO A 8 20.86 5.10 -0.87
C PRO A 8 20.74 6.63 -0.83
N PRO A 9 21.69 7.39 -1.42
CA PRO A 9 21.67 8.86 -1.38
C PRO A 9 20.43 9.52 -2.02
N ASN A 10 19.72 8.79 -2.89
CA ASN A 10 18.55 9.25 -3.62
C ASN A 10 17.21 8.84 -3.00
N ILE A 11 17.21 8.31 -1.77
CA ILE A 11 16.00 7.88 -1.05
C ILE A 11 15.97 8.56 0.31
N THR A 12 14.87 9.26 0.60
CA THR A 12 14.59 9.81 1.92
C THR A 12 13.60 8.92 2.64
N ILE A 13 13.94 8.49 3.85
CA ILE A 13 13.03 7.70 4.68
C ILE A 13 12.10 8.64 5.45
N VAL A 14 10.80 8.43 5.31
CA VAL A 14 9.78 9.10 6.12
C VAL A 14 9.44 8.21 7.33
N PRO A 15 9.82 8.59 8.56
CA PRO A 15 9.52 7.78 9.74
C PRO A 15 8.02 7.88 10.07
N LEU A 16 7.37 6.73 10.16
CA LEU A 16 6.00 6.63 10.64
C LEU A 16 5.99 6.39 12.16
N PRO A 17 5.14 7.10 12.93
CA PRO A 17 4.93 6.81 14.34
C PRO A 17 4.46 5.37 14.54
N ALA A 18 4.96 4.73 15.59
CA ALA A 18 4.52 3.37 15.92
C ALA A 18 3.02 3.36 16.26
N LYS A 19 2.31 2.33 15.77
CA LYS A 19 0.88 2.11 16.01
C LYS A 19 -0.05 3.21 15.47
N CYS A 20 0.38 3.93 14.43
CA CYS A 20 -0.44 4.91 13.70
C CYS A 20 -0.73 4.43 12.27
N PRO A 21 -1.50 3.35 12.06
CA PRO A 21 -1.85 2.86 10.72
C PRO A 21 -2.57 3.91 9.87
N GLU A 22 -3.32 4.83 10.49
CA GLU A 22 -4.01 5.94 9.82
C GLU A 22 -3.07 6.89 9.06
N LEU A 23 -1.80 6.93 9.46
CA LEU A 23 -0.78 7.73 8.77
C LEU A 23 -0.13 6.99 7.61
N ASN A 24 -0.22 5.65 7.56
CA ASN A 24 0.38 4.84 6.51
C ASN A 24 -0.52 4.82 5.26
N PRO A 25 -0.13 5.47 4.14
CA PRO A 25 -0.96 5.50 2.93
C PRO A 25 -1.23 4.11 2.33
N GLN A 26 -0.36 3.14 2.62
CA GLN A 26 -0.52 1.79 2.14
C GLN A 26 -1.73 1.07 2.75
N GLU A 27 -2.17 1.44 3.96
CA GLU A 27 -3.36 0.86 4.58
C GLU A 27 -4.64 1.18 3.78
N ASN A 28 -4.76 2.40 3.24
CA ASN A 28 -5.89 2.79 2.39
C ASN A 28 -5.90 2.04 1.05
N VAL A 29 -4.72 1.76 0.50
CA VAL A 29 -4.61 0.92 -0.71
C VAL A 29 -5.12 -0.48 -0.43
N TRP A 30 -4.74 -1.05 0.72
CA TRP A 30 -5.20 -2.37 1.13
C TRP A 30 -6.69 -2.42 1.44
N GLU A 31 -7.22 -1.43 2.15
CA GLU A 31 -8.66 -1.31 2.41
C GLU A 31 -9.43 -1.21 1.10
N PHE A 32 -9.01 -0.34 0.17
CA PHE A 32 -9.64 -0.18 -1.13
C PHE A 32 -9.67 -1.50 -1.93
N MET A 33 -8.52 -2.19 -2.07
CA MET A 33 -8.45 -3.45 -2.81
C MET A 33 -9.30 -4.55 -2.16
N ARG A 34 -9.31 -4.61 -0.83
CA ARG A 34 -10.11 -5.56 -0.05
C ARG A 34 -11.60 -5.33 -0.28
N ASP A 35 -12.07 -4.11 -0.09
CA ASP A 35 -13.50 -3.82 -0.16
C ASP A 35 -14.07 -3.98 -1.57
N ASN A 36 -13.25 -3.69 -2.60
CA ASN A 36 -13.73 -3.67 -3.97
C ASN A 36 -13.52 -4.98 -4.72
N TRP A 37 -12.40 -5.67 -4.50
CA TRP A 37 -12.00 -6.78 -5.37
C TRP A 37 -11.70 -8.08 -4.64
N LEU A 38 -11.16 -8.03 -3.41
CA LEU A 38 -10.63 -9.23 -2.73
C LEU A 38 -11.51 -9.76 -1.60
N SER A 39 -12.55 -9.03 -1.17
CA SER A 39 -13.47 -9.47 -0.12
C SER A 39 -14.37 -10.63 -0.58
N ASN A 40 -14.80 -11.45 0.38
CA ASN A 40 -15.79 -12.53 0.21
C ASN A 40 -15.45 -13.55 -0.90
N ARG A 41 -14.17 -13.89 -1.04
CA ARG A 41 -13.69 -14.93 -1.96
C ARG A 41 -13.37 -16.23 -1.23
N VAL A 42 -13.59 -17.35 -1.91
CA VAL A 42 -13.12 -18.68 -1.52
C VAL A 42 -12.02 -19.06 -2.50
N PHE A 43 -10.86 -19.45 -1.97
CA PHE A 43 -9.70 -19.82 -2.78
C PHE A 43 -9.49 -21.33 -2.77
N ALA A 44 -9.19 -21.91 -3.92
CA ALA A 44 -8.99 -23.36 -4.05
C ALA A 44 -7.59 -23.80 -3.56
N CYS A 45 -6.58 -22.96 -3.74
CA CYS A 45 -5.21 -23.22 -3.34
C CYS A 45 -4.45 -21.90 -3.09
N TYR A 46 -3.17 -22.00 -2.74
CA TYR A 46 -2.30 -20.84 -2.56
C TYR A 46 -2.15 -20.01 -3.84
N ASP A 47 -1.93 -20.67 -4.98
CA ASP A 47 -1.69 -19.98 -6.26
C ASP A 47 -2.90 -19.12 -6.66
N ASP A 48 -4.12 -19.60 -6.39
CA ASP A 48 -5.37 -18.86 -6.60
C ASP A 48 -5.44 -17.55 -5.78
N ILE A 49 -4.86 -17.53 -4.58
CA ILE A 49 -4.73 -16.28 -3.79
C ILE A 49 -3.75 -15.32 -4.47
N VAL A 50 -2.60 -15.83 -4.91
CA VAL A 50 -1.56 -15.02 -5.54
C VAL A 50 -2.08 -14.41 -6.85
N ASP A 51 -2.73 -15.21 -7.69
CA ASP A 51 -3.29 -14.78 -8.97
C ASP A 51 -4.33 -13.68 -8.78
N HIS A 52 -5.28 -13.87 -7.85
CA HIS A 52 -6.27 -12.84 -7.56
C HIS A 52 -5.68 -11.54 -6.98
N CYS A 53 -4.67 -11.64 -6.12
CA CYS A 53 -3.96 -10.48 -5.61
C CYS A 53 -3.16 -9.76 -6.72
N ALA A 54 -2.51 -10.50 -7.62
CA ALA A 54 -1.77 -9.95 -8.75
C ALA A 54 -2.70 -9.22 -9.72
N ASP A 55 -3.83 -9.83 -10.09
CA ASP A 55 -4.85 -9.19 -10.92
C ASP A 55 -5.38 -7.90 -10.31
N ALA A 56 -5.71 -7.93 -9.01
CA ALA A 56 -6.17 -6.76 -8.28
C ALA A 56 -5.11 -5.65 -8.26
N TRP A 57 -3.84 -6.01 -8.06
CA TRP A 57 -2.73 -5.05 -8.03
C TRP A 57 -2.49 -4.41 -9.40
N ASN A 58 -2.37 -5.22 -10.46
CA ASN A 58 -2.20 -4.74 -11.84
C ASN A 58 -3.36 -3.83 -12.25
N LYS A 59 -4.59 -4.18 -11.88
CA LYS A 59 -5.76 -3.32 -12.11
C LYS A 59 -5.68 -1.98 -11.38
N LEU A 60 -5.08 -1.92 -10.19
CA LEU A 60 -4.86 -0.66 -9.48
C LEU A 60 -3.74 0.16 -10.12
N GLU A 61 -2.65 -0.49 -10.53
CA GLU A 61 -1.52 0.13 -11.22
C GLU A 61 -1.97 0.88 -12.48
N ASP A 62 -2.90 0.28 -13.24
CA ASP A 62 -3.54 0.90 -14.41
C ASP A 62 -4.41 2.14 -14.07
N GLN A 63 -4.60 2.47 -12.79
CA GLN A 63 -5.39 3.60 -12.28
C GLN A 63 -4.53 4.57 -11.47
N PRO A 64 -3.54 5.26 -12.07
CA PRO A 64 -2.59 6.11 -11.36
C PRO A 64 -3.26 7.24 -10.55
N TRP A 65 -4.34 7.83 -11.08
CA TRP A 65 -5.10 8.86 -10.36
C TRP A 65 -5.74 8.33 -9.07
N ARG A 66 -6.20 7.07 -9.08
CA ARG A 66 -6.77 6.45 -7.88
C ARG A 66 -5.69 6.21 -6.83
N ILE A 67 -4.52 5.72 -7.24
CA ILE A 67 -3.37 5.57 -6.34
C ILE A 67 -3.01 6.90 -5.69
N MET A 68 -2.94 7.98 -6.48
CA MET A 68 -2.68 9.33 -5.94
C MET A 68 -3.72 9.73 -4.89
N THR A 69 -5.01 9.56 -5.16
CA THR A 69 -6.06 9.90 -4.19
C THR A 69 -6.02 9.06 -2.92
N LEU A 70 -5.64 7.79 -3.01
CA LEU A 70 -5.53 6.91 -1.84
C LEU A 70 -4.30 7.23 -0.99
N GLY A 71 -3.19 7.62 -1.62
CA GLY A 71 -1.91 7.83 -0.99
C GLY A 71 -1.58 9.26 -0.55
N LEU A 72 -2.30 10.28 -1.04
CA LEU A 72 -2.03 11.67 -0.68
C LEU A 72 -2.30 11.90 0.82
N ARG A 73 -1.35 12.54 1.52
CA ARG A 73 -1.43 12.80 2.95
C ARG A 73 -0.89 14.18 3.28
N ASP A 74 -1.77 15.04 3.81
CA ASP A 74 -1.40 16.41 4.18
C ASP A 74 -0.25 16.46 5.19
N TRP A 75 -0.23 15.51 6.15
CA TRP A 75 0.83 15.43 7.17
C TRP A 75 2.23 15.19 6.58
N ALA A 76 2.33 14.55 5.40
CA ALA A 76 3.60 14.24 4.76
C ALA A 76 4.20 15.44 4.01
N HIS A 77 3.41 16.51 3.79
CA HIS A 77 3.82 17.70 3.03
C HIS A 77 4.06 18.95 3.89
N GLY A 78 3.97 18.82 5.23
CA GLY A 78 4.00 19.94 6.16
C GLY A 78 5.37 20.36 6.72
N PHE A 79 6.48 20.01 6.06
CA PHE A 79 7.85 20.32 6.51
C PHE A 79 8.62 21.20 5.52
#